data_AF-A0A926IMH5-F1
#
_entry.id   AF-A0A926IMH5-F1
#
_cell.length_a   1.000
_cell.length_b   1.000
_cell.length_c   1.000
_cell.angle_alpha   90.00
_cell.angle_beta   90.00
_cell.angle_gamma   90.00
#
_symmetry.space_group_name_H-M   'P 1'
#
loop_
_entity.id
_entity.type
_entity.pdbx_description
1 polymer ?
#
loop_
_entity_poly.entity_id
_entity_poly.type
_entity_poly.pdbx_seq_one_letter_code
_entity_poly.pdbx_strand_id
1 'polypeptide(L)' 'MKLRKDDPIYYKLKINGLIVDAFKNGLNLETKIYKDKIGILFKAENGDVAEVILNYKE' A
#
# COMPACT_ATOMS: atom_id res chain seq x y z
N MET A 1 -20.14 -10.53 -8.75
CA MET A 1 -19.45 -11.77 -8.38
C MET A 1 -18.46 -11.44 -7.27
N LYS A 2 -18.58 -12.03 -6.07
CA LYS A 2 -17.61 -11.77 -4.98
C LYS A 2 -16.34 -12.58 -5.27
N LEU A 3 -15.18 -11.93 -5.35
CA LEU A 3 -13.90 -12.63 -5.47
C LEU A 3 -13.64 -13.46 -4.21
N ARG A 4 -13.06 -14.64 -4.38
CA ARG A 4 -12.71 -15.53 -3.27
C ARG A 4 -11.45 -15.03 -2.57
N LYS A 5 -11.34 -15.31 -1.26
CA LYS A 5 -10.20 -14.84 -0.45
C LYS A 5 -8.90 -15.61 -0.69
N ASP A 6 -8.95 -16.75 -1.36
CA ASP A 6 -7.81 -17.54 -1.81
C ASP A 6 -7.33 -17.11 -3.23
N ASP A 7 -8.07 -16.23 -3.90
CA ASP A 7 -7.72 -15.72 -5.21
C ASP A 7 -6.74 -14.53 -5.09
N PRO A 8 -5.54 -14.56 -5.69
CA PRO A 8 -4.60 -13.45 -5.64
C PRO A 8 -5.17 -12.14 -6.23
N ILE A 9 -6.13 -12.22 -7.16
CA ILE A 9 -6.80 -11.05 -7.73
C ILE A 9 -7.59 -10.28 -6.66
N TYR A 10 -8.12 -10.98 -5.65
CA TYR A 10 -8.84 -10.35 -4.53
C TYR A 10 -7.98 -9.28 -3.85
N TYR A 11 -6.77 -9.64 -3.45
CA TYR A 11 -5.86 -8.74 -2.72
C TYR A 11 -5.32 -7.65 -3.63
N LYS A 12 -5.00 -7.97 -4.90
CA LYS A 12 -4.59 -6.96 -5.89
C LYS A 12 -5.61 -5.83 -6.00
N LEU A 13 -6.89 -6.16 -6.15
CA LEU A 13 -7.94 -5.14 -6.28
C LEU A 13 -8.16 -4.37 -4.98
N LYS A 14 -8.06 -5.03 -3.82
CA LYS A 14 -8.16 -4.37 -2.52
C LYS A 14 -7.04 -3.35 -2.30
N ILE A 15 -5.80 -3.73 -2.56
CA ILE A 15 -4.64 -2.84 -2.44
C ILE A 15 -4.76 -1.67 -3.43
N ASN A 16 -5.12 -1.96 -4.69
CA ASN A 16 -5.31 -0.91 -5.69
C ASN A 16 -6.41 0.09 -5.28
N GLY A 17 -7.52 -0.39 -4.71
CA GLY A 17 -8.57 0.46 -4.17
C GLY A 17 -8.05 1.41 -3.08
N LEU A 18 -7.29 0.88 -2.11
CA LEU A 18 -6.69 1.70 -1.04
C LEU A 18 -5.73 2.75 -1.57
N ILE A 19 -4.91 2.41 -2.57
CA ILE A 19 -3.97 3.35 -3.21
C ILE A 19 -4.73 4.47 -3.92
N VAL A 20 -5.77 4.12 -4.70
CA VAL A 20 -6.61 5.12 -5.39
C VAL A 20 -7.31 6.04 -4.38
N ASP A 21 -7.84 5.48 -3.30
CA ASP A 21 -8.49 6.27 -2.25
C ASP A 21 -7.49 7.19 -1.53
N ALA A 22 -6.26 6.73 -1.28
CA ALA A 22 -5.19 7.58 -0.74
C ALA A 22 -4.91 8.79 -1.65
N PHE A 23 -4.74 8.57 -2.96
CA PHE A 23 -4.54 9.66 -3.92
C PHE A 23 -5.71 10.63 -3.98
N LYS A 24 -6.96 10.13 -3.94
CA LYS A 24 -8.16 10.99 -3.92
C LYS A 24 -8.25 11.87 -2.66
N ASN A 25 -7.63 11.44 -1.56
CA ASN A 25 -7.58 12.20 -0.31
C ASN A 25 -6.28 13.01 -0.17
N GLY A 26 -5.56 13.26 -1.27
CA GLY A 26 -4.38 14.13 -1.28
C GLY A 26 -3.12 13.52 -0.68
N LEU A 27 -3.09 12.20 -0.45
CA LEU A 27 -1.87 11.53 -0.01
C LEU A 27 -0.99 11.21 -1.21
N ASN A 28 0.30 11.46 -1.07
CA ASN A 28 1.32 10.99 -1.99
C ASN A 28 1.88 9.65 -1.54
N LEU A 29 2.25 8.81 -2.51
CA LEU A 29 2.77 7.47 -2.25
C LEU A 29 4.23 7.38 -2.70
N GLU A 30 5.08 6.85 -1.83
CA GLU A 30 6.50 6.60 -2.12
C GLU A 30 6.87 5.18 -1.71
N THR A 31 7.61 4.47 -2.54
CA THR A 31 8.16 3.16 -2.19
C THR A 31 9.62 3.31 -1.79
N LYS A 32 10.00 2.68 -0.68
CA LYS A 32 11.39 2.58 -0.23
C LYS A 32 11.82 1.13 -0.20
N ILE A 33 12.92 0.83 -0.87
CA ILE A 33 13.53 -0.50 -0.86
C ILE A 33 14.61 -0.49 0.22
N TYR A 34 14.42 -1.34 1.24
CA TYR A 34 15.44 -1.67 2.23
C TYR A 34 16.09 -3.01 1.84
N LYS A 35 17.20 -3.35 2.50
CA LYS A 35 17.99 -4.57 2.19
C LYS A 35 17.14 -5.84 2.05
N ASP A 36 16.17 -6.03 2.95
CA ASP A 36 15.32 -7.23 3.01
C ASP A 36 13.81 -6.92 3.10
N LYS A 37 13.41 -5.67 2.80
CA LYS A 37 12.05 -5.17 3.05
C LYS A 37 11.64 -4.14 2.01
N ILE A 38 10.33 -4.01 1.78
CA ILE A 38 9.77 -2.88 1.03
C ILE A 38 8.90 -2.05 1.96
N GLY A 39 9.20 -0.76 2.06
CA GLY A 39 8.35 0.24 2.70
C GLY A 39 7.43 0.88 1.67
N ILE A 40 6.14 1.00 2.00
CA ILE A 40 5.17 1.83 1.26
C ILE A 40 4.80 2.99 2.17
N LEU A 41 5.19 4.20 1.78
CA LEU A 41 5.01 5.43 2.53
C LEU A 41 3.82 6.20 1.96
N PHE A 42 2.95 6.66 2.85
CA PHE A 42 1.85 7.58 2.57
C PHE A 42 2.19 8.93 3.20
N LYS A 43 2.30 9.96 2.37
CA LYS A 43 2.73 11.31 2.76
C LYS A 43 1.59 12.29 2.57
N ALA A 44 1.20 12.98 3.63
CA ALA A 44 0.27 14.10 3.56
C ALA A 44 1.02 15.41 3.27
N GLU A 45 0.31 16.41 2.73
CA GLU A 45 0.91 17.72 2.40
C GLU A 45 1.43 18.48 3.62
N ASN A 46 0.86 18.22 4.80
CA ASN A 46 1.29 18.80 6.08
C ASN A 46 2.63 18.23 6.59
N GLY A 47 3.22 17.26 5.89
CA GLY A 47 4.47 16.60 6.28
C GLY A 47 4.28 15.33 7.10
N ASP A 48 3.05 14.94 7.45
CA ASP A 48 2.81 13.67 8.13
C ASP A 48 3.10 12.49 7.20
N VAL A 49 3.77 11.48 7.75
CA VAL A 49 4.17 10.28 7.01
C VAL A 49 3.82 9.04 7.81
N ALA A 50 3.16 8.08 7.15
CA ALA A 50 2.95 6.73 7.66
C ALA A 50 3.58 5.70 6.71
N GLU A 51 4.14 4.62 7.24
CA GLU A 51 4.81 3.57 6.46
C GLU A 51 4.25 2.18 6.76
N VAL A 52 4.02 1.40 5.70
CA VAL A 52 3.75 -0.04 5.78
C VAL A 52 5.01 -0.79 5.37
N ILE A 53 5.54 -1.63 6.27
CA ILE A 53 6.73 -2.45 6.01
C ILE A 53 6.32 -3.86 5.59
N LEU A 54 6.67 -4.25 4.37
CA LEU A 54 6.53 -5.59 3.84
C LEU A 54 7.83 -6.36 4.10
N ASN A 55 7.78 -7.33 5.01
CA ASN A 55 8.90 -8.24 5.28
C ASN A 55 8.76 -9.50 4.41
N TYR A 56 9.84 -9.92 3.76
CA TYR A 56 9.88 -11.14 2.95
C TYR A 56 10.00 -12.45 3.76
N LYS A 57 9.89 -12.38 5.09
CA LYS A 57 10.01 -13.54 5.98
C LYS A 57 8.94 -13.48 7.06
N GLU A 58 7.99 -14.42 6.97
CA GLU A 58 7.35 -15.03 8.14
C GLU A 58 8.09 -16.33 8.45
#